data_AF-A0A9P9D2G4-F1
#
_entry.id   AF-A0A9P9D2G4-F1
#
_cell.length_a   1.000
_cell.length_b   1.000
_cell.length_c   1.000
_cell.angle_alpha   90.00
_cell.angle_beta   90.00
_cell.angle_gamma   90.00
#
_symmetry.space_group_name_H-M   'P 1'
#
loop_
_entity.id
_entity.type
_entity.pdbx_description
1 polymer ?
#
loop_
_entity_poly.entity_id
_entity_poly.type
_entity_poly.pdbx_seq_one_letter_code
_entity_poly.pdbx_strand_id
1 'polypeptide(L)'
;MHPLNPALSLVVLSKIAHATIYTLSITYDTTNFFTSFDFFNEEDPTNGFVEYVDFETAVSEGLAGDRNGAIYMGVDTTTVSPASGRKSVRVTSQTSFTHGLFIADIIHMPGSICGVWPAMWLFGPNWPVSGEIDIIEGVN
;
A
#
# COMPACT_ATOMS: atom_id res chain seq x y z
N MET A 1 -3.63 -64.22 -42.36
CA MET A 1 -4.77 -63.73 -41.55
C MET A 1 -4.20 -63.14 -40.28
N HIS A 2 -4.29 -61.82 -40.11
CA HIS A 2 -4.03 -61.14 -38.83
C HIS A 2 -5.11 -61.53 -37.80
N PRO A 3 -4.79 -61.44 -36.49
CA PRO A 3 -5.28 -60.24 -35.80
C PRO A 3 -4.20 -59.53 -34.98
N LEU A 4 -4.32 -58.21 -35.01
CA LEU A 4 -3.65 -57.24 -34.14
C LEU A 4 -4.30 -57.29 -32.75
N ASN A 5 -3.54 -57.05 -31.69
CA ASN A 5 -4.09 -56.68 -30.38
C ASN A 5 -3.32 -55.45 -29.84
N PRO A 6 -4.02 -54.48 -29.23
CA PRO A 6 -3.64 -53.07 -29.27
C PRO A 6 -2.65 -52.73 -28.17
N ALA A 7 -1.68 -51.89 -28.51
CA ALA A 7 -0.88 -51.19 -27.52
C ALA A 7 -1.78 -50.21 -26.76
N LEU A 8 -2.00 -50.48 -25.47
CA LEU A 8 -2.69 -49.56 -24.57
C LEU A 8 -1.74 -48.39 -24.26
N SER A 9 -1.93 -47.28 -24.97
CA SER A 9 -1.15 -46.06 -24.74
C SER A 9 -1.73 -45.32 -23.53
N LEU A 10 -1.03 -45.39 -22.39
CA LEU A 10 -1.36 -44.62 -21.20
C LEU A 10 -0.91 -43.16 -21.42
N VAL A 11 -1.85 -42.28 -21.78
CA VAL A 11 -1.59 -40.83 -21.83
C VAL A 11 -1.60 -40.31 -20.39
N VAL A 12 -0.42 -40.10 -19.82
CA VAL A 12 -0.28 -39.34 -18.57
C VAL A 12 -0.49 -37.88 -18.92
N LEU A 13 -1.67 -37.32 -18.60
CA LEU A 13 -1.84 -35.87 -18.53
C LEU A 13 -1.05 -35.36 -17.32
N SER A 14 0.23 -35.07 -17.54
CA SER A 14 0.99 -34.23 -16.63
C SER A 14 0.30 -32.87 -16.62
N LYS A 15 -0.50 -32.58 -15.60
CA LYS A 15 -0.85 -31.19 -15.28
C LYS A 15 0.48 -30.50 -15.00
N ILE A 16 1.01 -29.77 -15.97
CA ILE A 16 2.10 -28.83 -15.72
C ILE A 16 1.48 -27.81 -14.77
N ALA A 17 1.72 -27.98 -13.48
CA ALA A 17 1.48 -26.93 -12.51
C ALA A 17 2.34 -25.76 -12.98
N HIS A 18 1.72 -24.76 -13.60
CA HIS A 18 2.37 -23.49 -13.84
C HIS A 18 2.61 -22.91 -12.45
N ALA A 19 3.83 -23.06 -11.95
CA ALA A 19 4.27 -22.26 -10.84
C ALA A 19 4.24 -20.82 -11.34
N THR A 20 3.25 -20.05 -10.90
CA THR A 20 3.24 -18.61 -11.14
C THR A 20 4.45 -18.04 -10.39
N ILE A 21 5.48 -17.64 -11.13
CA ILE A 21 6.67 -17.03 -10.57
C ILE A 21 6.38 -15.54 -10.45
N TYR A 22 6.54 -14.98 -9.24
CA TYR A 22 6.57 -13.54 -9.08
C TYR A 22 7.90 -12.99 -9.59
N THR A 23 7.82 -11.98 -10.44
CA THR A 23 8.98 -11.16 -10.83
C THR A 23 8.81 -9.77 -10.25
N LEU A 24 9.92 -9.10 -9.95
CA LEU A 24 9.89 -7.71 -9.50
C LEU A 24 9.20 -6.85 -10.58
N SER A 25 8.13 -6.17 -10.19
CA SER A 25 7.43 -5.23 -11.05
C SER A 25 7.97 -3.82 -10.83
N ILE A 26 7.87 -3.33 -9.59
CA ILE A 26 8.26 -1.97 -9.20
C ILE A 26 8.96 -2.03 -7.84
N THR A 27 9.99 -1.21 -7.67
CA THR A 27 10.56 -0.88 -6.36
C THR A 27 10.24 0.59 -6.07
N TYR A 28 9.69 0.85 -4.89
CA TYR A 28 9.55 2.20 -4.37
C TYR A 28 10.60 2.42 -3.29
N ASP A 29 11.41 3.45 -3.45
CA ASP A 29 12.46 3.86 -2.51
C ASP A 29 12.52 5.39 -2.40
N THR A 30 13.51 5.92 -1.68
CA THR A 30 13.63 7.36 -1.42
C THR A 30 13.84 8.19 -2.70
N THR A 31 14.21 7.57 -3.82
CA THR A 31 14.44 8.26 -5.09
C THR A 31 13.16 8.49 -5.89
N ASN A 32 12.11 7.70 -5.66
CA ASN A 32 10.91 7.72 -6.51
C ASN A 32 9.57 7.69 -5.76
N PHE A 33 9.55 7.44 -4.44
CA PHE A 33 8.31 7.25 -3.69
C PHE A 33 7.39 8.47 -3.80
N PHE A 34 7.87 9.67 -3.47
CA PHE A 34 7.03 10.87 -3.47
C PHE A 34 6.67 11.39 -4.87
N THR A 35 7.31 10.90 -5.93
CA THR A 35 6.89 11.18 -7.32
C THR A 35 5.94 10.13 -7.88
N SER A 36 5.79 8.98 -7.22
CA SER A 36 4.95 7.85 -7.68
C SER A 36 3.62 7.74 -6.92
N PHE A 37 3.41 8.60 -5.93
CA PHE A 37 2.23 8.62 -5.09
C PHE A 37 1.62 10.03 -5.06
N ASP A 38 0.30 10.09 -5.07
CA ASP A 38 -0.46 11.33 -4.94
C ASP A 38 -0.73 11.61 -3.45
N PHE A 39 -0.50 12.85 -3.03
CA PHE A 39 -0.85 13.32 -1.68
C PHE A 39 -2.32 13.71 -1.65
N PHE A 40 -3.11 12.94 -0.90
CA PHE A 40 -4.49 13.28 -0.61
C PHE A 40 -4.51 14.46 0.37
N ASN A 41 -5.26 15.50 0.06
CA ASN A 41 -5.36 16.73 0.84
C ASN A 41 -6.82 17.20 1.01
N GLU A 42 -7.76 16.28 0.89
CA GLU A 42 -9.19 16.53 1.08
C GLU A 42 -9.64 16.10 2.48
N GLU A 43 -10.92 16.32 2.81
CA GLU A 43 -11.51 15.86 4.07
C GLU A 43 -11.37 14.34 4.23
N ASP A 44 -11.07 13.90 5.45
CA ASP A 44 -10.88 12.49 5.74
C ASP A 44 -12.17 11.68 5.53
N PRO A 45 -12.18 10.67 4.64
CA PRO A 45 -13.37 9.84 4.41
C PRO A 45 -13.85 9.09 5.66
N THR A 46 -12.95 8.84 6.62
CA THR A 46 -13.29 8.22 7.92
C THR A 46 -13.73 9.22 8.98
N ASN A 47 -13.82 10.52 8.64
CA ASN A 47 -14.24 11.61 9.52
C ASN A 47 -13.36 11.78 10.78
N GLY A 48 -12.06 11.49 10.65
CA GLY A 48 -11.06 11.69 11.70
C GLY A 48 -10.75 13.17 11.96
N PHE A 49 -10.18 13.45 13.13
CA PHE A 49 -9.71 14.80 13.48
C PHE A 49 -8.30 15.07 12.91
N VAL A 50 -8.22 15.08 11.59
CA VAL A 50 -6.97 15.15 10.81
C VAL A 50 -7.08 16.22 9.73
N GLU A 51 -5.98 16.91 9.47
CA GLU A 51 -5.83 17.79 8.32
C GLU A 51 -4.80 17.15 7.37
N TYR A 52 -5.26 16.52 6.30
CA TYR A 52 -4.33 15.99 5.30
C TYR A 52 -3.79 17.12 4.43
N VAL A 53 -2.47 17.18 4.29
CA VAL A 53 -1.79 18.26 3.55
C VAL A 53 -1.14 17.77 2.26
N ASP A 54 -0.97 18.69 1.32
CA ASP A 54 -0.24 18.42 0.07
C ASP A 54 1.27 18.18 0.31
N PHE A 55 1.96 17.73 -0.75
CA PHE A 55 3.39 17.41 -0.68
C PHE A 55 4.26 18.61 -0.29
N GLU A 56 3.99 19.80 -0.82
CA GLU A 56 4.80 21.00 -0.55
C GLU A 56 4.71 21.40 0.93
N THR A 57 3.50 21.38 1.49
CA THR A 57 3.24 21.61 2.91
C THR A 57 3.88 20.51 3.76
N ALA A 58 3.70 19.24 3.37
CA ALA A 58 4.28 18.11 4.11
C ALA A 58 5.81 18.18 4.18
N VAL A 59 6.49 18.54 3.09
CA VAL A 59 7.96 18.67 3.10
C VAL A 59 8.40 19.89 3.89
N SER A 60 7.76 21.04 3.70
CA SER A 60 8.13 22.28 4.40
C SER A 60 7.93 22.21 5.91
N GLU A 61 6.92 21.45 6.36
CA GLU A 61 6.65 21.19 7.78
C GLU A 61 7.33 19.92 8.31
N GLY A 62 8.11 19.22 7.48
CA GLY A 62 8.86 18.02 7.89
C GLY A 62 8.00 16.79 8.20
N LEU A 63 6.80 16.72 7.63
CA LEU A 63 5.87 15.59 7.71
C LEU A 63 6.15 14.52 6.65
N ALA A 64 6.85 14.85 5.57
CA ALA A 64 7.29 13.91 4.54
C ALA A 64 8.72 14.21 4.06
N GLY A 65 9.48 13.18 3.70
CA GLY A 65 10.82 13.33 3.12
C GLY A 65 11.70 12.10 3.27
N ASP A 66 13.00 12.28 3.08
CA ASP A 66 14.01 11.28 3.45
C ASP A 66 14.45 11.53 4.90
N ARG A 67 14.48 10.47 5.71
CA ARG A 67 15.13 10.50 7.02
C ARG A 67 16.02 9.27 7.16
N ASN A 68 17.33 9.51 7.21
CA ASN A 68 18.36 8.47 7.36
C ASN A 68 18.33 7.41 6.24
N GLY A 69 18.02 7.81 5.00
CA GLY A 69 17.97 6.90 3.85
C GLY A 69 16.69 6.06 3.79
N ALA A 70 15.67 6.42 4.56
CA ALA A 70 14.34 5.81 4.52
C ALA A 70 13.27 6.86 4.17
N ILE A 71 12.21 6.40 3.52
CA ILE A 71 11.01 7.20 3.30
C ILE A 71 10.40 7.51 4.67
N TYR A 72 10.24 8.79 4.97
CA TYR A 72 9.60 9.27 6.18
C TYR A 72 8.24 9.87 5.85
N MET A 73 7.24 9.43 6.60
CA MET A 73 5.90 9.98 6.64
C MET A 73 5.48 10.09 8.10
N GLY A 74 5.00 11.27 8.50
CA GLY A 74 4.69 11.58 9.89
C GLY A 74 3.54 12.55 10.04
N VAL A 75 3.40 13.06 11.25
CA VAL A 75 2.32 13.96 11.68
C VAL A 75 2.91 15.15 12.41
N ASP A 76 2.15 16.23 12.51
CA ASP A 76 2.52 17.37 13.35
C ASP A 76 2.50 16.98 14.83
N THR A 77 3.66 17.02 15.48
CA THR A 77 3.83 16.74 16.91
C THR A 77 4.06 17.99 17.76
N THR A 78 3.90 19.18 17.18
CA THR A 78 4.29 20.46 17.78
C THR A 78 3.11 21.39 18.04
N THR A 79 2.11 21.43 17.16
CA THR A 79 0.94 22.29 17.38
C THR A 79 0.07 21.75 18.50
N VAL A 80 -0.20 22.62 19.47
CA VAL A 80 -1.10 22.36 20.59
C VAL A 80 -2.53 22.67 20.16
N SER A 81 -3.42 21.69 20.29
CA SER A 81 -4.86 21.82 20.02
C SER A 81 -5.20 22.51 18.69
N PRO A 82 -4.74 21.97 17.54
CA PRO A 82 -5.05 22.54 16.24
C PRO A 82 -6.57 22.52 15.99
N ALA A 83 -7.13 23.58 15.42
CA ALA A 83 -8.57 23.75 15.28
C ALA A 83 -9.20 22.86 14.19
N SER A 84 -8.45 22.58 13.13
CA SER A 84 -8.93 21.89 11.91
C SER A 84 -8.57 20.41 11.85
N GLY A 85 -8.04 19.84 12.95
CA GLY A 85 -7.41 18.53 12.96
C GLY A 85 -5.90 18.62 13.05
N ARG A 86 -5.25 17.51 13.42
CA ARG A 86 -3.79 17.45 13.44
C ARG A 86 -3.26 17.17 12.04
N LYS A 87 -2.28 17.93 11.57
CA LYS A 87 -1.71 17.73 10.23
C LYS A 87 -1.06 16.36 10.08
N SER A 88 -1.34 15.70 8.97
CA SER A 88 -0.84 14.37 8.62
C SER A 88 -0.72 14.24 7.10
N VAL A 89 -0.20 13.11 6.64
CA VAL A 89 -0.09 12.78 5.23
C VAL A 89 -0.86 11.50 4.92
N ARG A 90 -1.56 11.47 3.79
CA ARG A 90 -2.13 10.28 3.18
C ARG A 90 -1.68 10.25 1.73
N VAL A 91 -1.09 9.14 1.33
CA VAL A 91 -0.56 8.97 -0.03
C VAL A 91 -1.22 7.78 -0.72
N THR A 92 -1.50 7.90 -2.01
CA THR A 92 -2.07 6.82 -2.83
C THR A 92 -1.20 6.59 -4.05
N SER A 93 -0.87 5.34 -4.37
CA SER A 93 -0.01 5.06 -5.52
C SER A 93 -0.71 5.43 -6.83
N GLN A 94 0.02 6.08 -7.75
CA GLN A 94 -0.49 6.36 -9.10
C GLN A 94 -0.71 5.07 -9.91
N THR A 95 0.04 4.02 -9.59
CA THR A 95 -0.12 2.69 -10.20
C THR A 95 -1.17 1.88 -9.43
N SER A 96 -2.04 1.18 -10.17
CA SER A 96 -3.00 0.22 -9.61
C SER A 96 -2.66 -1.21 -10.05
N PHE A 97 -3.08 -2.19 -9.25
CA PHE A 97 -2.76 -3.60 -9.46
C PHE A 97 -4.02 -4.44 -9.23
N THR A 98 -4.31 -5.37 -10.15
CA THR A 98 -5.37 -6.36 -9.95
C THR A 98 -4.87 -7.60 -9.20
N HIS A 99 -3.59 -7.95 -9.41
CA HIS A 99 -2.93 -9.07 -8.75
C HIS A 99 -1.48 -8.67 -8.48
N GLY A 100 -0.92 -9.12 -7.35
CA GLY A 100 0.46 -8.81 -7.00
C GLY A 100 0.89 -9.50 -5.72
N LEU A 101 2.19 -9.43 -5.45
CA LEU A 101 2.78 -9.65 -4.14
C LEU A 101 3.35 -8.31 -3.70
N PHE A 102 2.81 -7.78 -2.60
CA PHE A 102 3.22 -6.49 -2.04
C PHE A 102 4.09 -6.75 -0.83
N ILE A 103 5.30 -6.19 -0.83
CA ILE A 103 6.26 -6.31 0.27
C ILE A 103 6.66 -4.89 0.65
N ALA A 104 6.45 -4.57 1.93
CA ALA A 104 6.92 -3.34 2.55
C ALA A 104 7.89 -3.72 3.67
N ASP A 105 9.13 -3.22 3.58
CA ASP A 105 10.09 -3.28 4.68
C ASP A 105 9.97 -1.98 5.48
N ILE A 106 9.46 -2.07 6.71
CA ILE A 106 9.05 -0.93 7.53
C ILE A 106 9.89 -0.93 8.81
N ILE A 107 10.83 0.02 8.91
CA ILE A 107 11.70 0.16 10.09
C ILE A 107 10.98 0.79 11.29
N HIS A 108 9.92 1.55 11.06
CA HIS A 108 9.11 2.20 12.08
C HIS A 108 7.71 2.50 11.54
N MET A 109 6.69 2.36 12.40
CA MET A 109 5.30 2.74 12.11
C MET A 109 4.75 3.59 13.26
N PRO A 110 3.66 4.36 13.07
CA PRO A 110 3.05 5.09 14.18
C PRO A 110 2.75 4.15 15.35
N GLY A 111 3.16 4.55 16.56
CA GLY A 111 3.01 3.73 17.76
C GLY A 111 1.57 3.68 18.28
N SER A 112 1.32 2.80 19.24
CA SER A 112 0.05 2.74 19.99
C SER A 112 -0.11 3.97 20.88
N ILE A 113 -0.70 5.02 20.31
CA ILE A 113 -0.89 6.33 20.95
C ILE A 113 -2.38 6.67 20.84
N CYS A 114 -2.98 7.11 21.95
CA CYS A 114 -4.38 7.52 21.97
C CYS A 114 -4.69 8.56 20.89
N GLY A 115 -5.76 8.30 20.13
CA GLY A 115 -6.24 9.14 19.03
C GLY A 115 -5.58 8.87 17.68
N VAL A 116 -4.62 7.93 17.60
CA VAL A 116 -3.93 7.58 16.34
C VAL A 116 -4.59 6.35 15.70
N TRP A 117 -4.82 6.43 14.39
CA TRP A 117 -5.30 5.35 13.53
C TRP A 117 -4.43 5.27 12.26
N PRO A 118 -3.31 4.54 12.28
CA PRO A 118 -2.47 4.37 11.10
C PRO A 118 -2.98 3.21 10.24
N ALA A 119 -2.82 3.34 8.91
CA ALA A 119 -3.16 2.28 7.98
C ALA A 119 -2.14 2.18 6.83
N MET A 120 -1.78 0.95 6.45
CA MET A 120 -1.22 0.59 5.15
C MET A 120 -2.18 -0.42 4.52
N TRP A 121 -2.83 -0.02 3.45
CA TRP A 121 -3.99 -0.71 2.92
C TRP A 121 -4.07 -0.57 1.41
N LEU A 122 -4.90 -1.40 0.79
CA LEU A 122 -5.19 -1.41 -0.64
C LEU A 122 -6.68 -1.21 -0.85
N PHE A 123 -7.07 -0.46 -1.88
CA PHE A 123 -8.47 -0.33 -2.27
C PHE A 123 -8.64 -0.31 -3.78
N GLY A 124 -9.81 -0.75 -4.24
CA GLY A 124 -10.18 -0.71 -5.64
C GLY A 124 -10.95 0.57 -6.02
N PRO A 125 -11.10 0.83 -7.34
CA PRO A 125 -11.90 1.95 -7.82
C PRO A 125 -13.38 1.79 -7.43
N ASN A 126 -14.14 2.89 -7.34
CA ASN A 126 -15.56 2.86 -6.95
C ASN A 126 -15.78 2.16 -5.59
N TRP A 127 -14.94 2.50 -4.61
CA TRP A 127 -15.07 2.00 -3.24
C TRP A 127 -16.52 2.17 -2.73
N PRO A 128 -17.09 1.17 -2.01
CA PRO A 128 -16.46 -0.06 -1.53
C PRO A 128 -16.57 -1.26 -2.49
N VAL A 129 -17.17 -1.09 -3.67
CA VAL A 129 -17.61 -2.21 -4.51
C VAL A 129 -16.45 -3.07 -5.03
N SER A 130 -15.29 -2.46 -5.26
CA SER A 130 -14.09 -3.17 -5.74
C SER A 130 -13.22 -3.75 -4.62
N GLY A 131 -13.67 -3.65 -3.36
CA GLY A 131 -12.99 -4.20 -2.20
C GLY A 131 -11.88 -3.32 -1.63
N GLU A 132 -11.45 -3.74 -0.45
CA GLU A 132 -10.45 -3.12 0.42
C GLU A 132 -9.70 -4.23 1.15
N ILE A 133 -8.40 -4.02 1.38
CA ILE A 133 -7.53 -4.94 2.12
C ILE A 133 -6.64 -4.11 3.05
N ASP A 134 -6.89 -4.21 4.34
CA ASP A 134 -6.09 -3.59 5.39
C ASP A 134 -4.94 -4.52 5.79
N ILE A 135 -3.70 -4.15 5.43
CA ILE A 135 -2.52 -4.99 5.67
C ILE A 135 -1.94 -4.70 7.06
N ILE A 136 -1.84 -3.41 7.38
CA ILE A 136 -1.46 -2.92 8.71
C ILE A 136 -2.50 -1.88 9.08
N GLU A 137 -3.22 -2.11 10.17
CA GLU A 137 -4.21 -1.18 10.70
C GLU A 137 -4.38 -1.40 12.19
N GLY A 138 -4.68 -0.33 12.93
CA GLY A 138 -5.05 -0.44 14.34
C GLY A 138 -5.52 0.89 14.92
N VAL A 139 -6.21 0.82 16.04
CA VAL A 139 -6.60 1.99 16.83
C VAL A 139 -6.39 1.70 18.31
N ASN A 140 -5.97 2.72 19.06
CA ASN A 140 -5.95 2.81 20.53
C ASN A 140 -5.63 1.51 21.28
#